data_AF-A0A7W6JDZ1-F1
#
_entry.id   AF-A0A7W6JDZ1-F1
#
_cell.length_a   1.000
_cell.length_b   1.000
_cell.length_c   1.000
_cell.angle_alpha   90.00
_cell.angle_beta   90.00
_cell.angle_gamma   90.00
#
_symmetry.space_group_name_H-M   'P 1'
#
loop_
_entity.id
_entity.type
_entity.pdbx_description
1 polymer ?
#
loop_
_entity_poly.entity_id
_entity_poly.type
_entity_poly.pdbx_seq_one_letter_code
_entity_poly.pdbx_strand_id
1 'polypeptide(L)'
;MAESQTDASRGRMIVRCLSPGCVHVALMDPRGLFGPTRDWPAAGRSQRFRCVCGGRESRISYAAGAAPAEAAAAPDAIHLWG
;
A
#
# COMPACT_ATOMS: atom_id res chain seq x y z
N MET A 1 11.57 8.79 -25.79
CA MET A 1 12.30 8.45 -24.55
C MET A 1 11.26 8.12 -23.51
N ALA A 2 10.79 6.87 -23.43
CA ALA A 2 9.60 6.52 -22.65
C ALA A 2 9.69 5.11 -22.08
N GLU A 3 10.78 4.77 -21.38
CA GLU A 3 10.95 3.43 -20.83
C GLU A 3 11.69 3.50 -19.49
N SER A 4 10.93 3.66 -18.40
CA SER A 4 11.46 3.45 -17.04
C SER A 4 10.42 2.90 -16.06
N GLN A 5 9.29 2.36 -16.55
CA GLN A 5 8.15 2.01 -15.68
C GLN A 5 8.01 0.50 -15.39
N THR A 6 8.85 -0.37 -15.96
CA THR A 6 8.58 -1.83 -15.93
C THR A 6 9.33 -2.59 -14.82
N ASP A 7 10.38 -2.04 -14.21
CA ASP A 7 11.16 -2.74 -13.17
C ASP A 7 10.61 -2.57 -11.73
N ALA A 8 9.60 -1.72 -11.52
CA ALA A 8 9.01 -1.52 -10.18
C ALA A 8 7.90 -2.53 -9.82
N SER A 9 7.73 -3.58 -10.64
CA SER A 9 6.56 -4.48 -10.58
C SER A 9 6.75 -5.72 -9.70
N ARG A 10 7.93 -5.92 -9.10
CA ARG A 10 8.15 -7.01 -8.13
C ARG A 10 7.61 -6.62 -6.75
N GLY A 11 6.28 -6.68 -6.61
CA GLY A 11 5.56 -6.68 -5.34
C GLY A 11 5.27 -5.31 -4.75
N ARG A 12 4.42 -4.52 -5.41
CA ARG A 12 3.85 -3.31 -4.78
C ARG A 12 2.93 -3.73 -3.64
N MET A 13 3.07 -3.06 -2.49
CA MET A 13 2.18 -3.25 -1.35
C MET A 13 1.02 -2.27 -1.48
N ILE A 14 -0.20 -2.79 -1.48
CA ILE A 14 -1.44 -2.03 -1.50
C ILE A 14 -1.94 -1.97 -0.05
N VAL A 15 -2.18 -0.76 0.45
CA VAL A 15 -2.76 -0.53 1.77
C VAL A 15 -4.10 0.16 1.58
N ARG A 16 -5.18 -0.43 2.10
CA ARG A 16 -6.54 0.13 2.03
C ARG A 16 -7.05 0.42 3.43
N CYS A 17 -7.55 1.63 3.67
CA CYS A 17 -8.20 1.94 4.95
C CYS A 17 -9.53 1.16 5.09
N LEU A 18 -9.78 0.60 6.28
CA LEU A 18 -11.03 -0.11 6.61
C LEU A 18 -11.98 0.72 7.49
N SER A 19 -11.70 2.01 7.66
CA SER A 19 -12.59 2.93 8.38
C SER A 19 -13.93 3.07 7.63
N PRO A 20 -15.08 3.10 8.33
CA PRO A 20 -16.39 3.20 7.69
C PRO A 20 -16.51 4.48 6.84
N GLY A 21 -16.95 4.34 5.58
CA GLY A 21 -17.06 5.45 4.63
C GLY A 21 -15.75 5.92 4.00
N CYS A 22 -14.61 5.31 4.35
CA CYS A 22 -13.31 5.64 3.78
C CYS A 22 -13.02 4.80 2.53
N VAL A 23 -12.60 5.46 1.45
CA VAL A 23 -12.20 4.81 0.18
C VAL A 23 -10.71 5.00 -0.15
N HIS A 24 -9.93 5.50 0.82
CA HIS A 24 -8.50 5.74 0.61
C HIS A 24 -7.72 4.43 0.45
N VAL A 25 -6.91 4.41 -0.59
CA VAL A 25 -5.96 3.35 -0.92
C VAL A 25 -4.61 4.01 -1.22
N ALA A 26 -3.55 3.44 -0.67
CA ALA A 26 -2.18 3.85 -0.93
C ALA A 26 -1.40 2.69 -1.55
N LEU A 27 -0.61 2.99 -2.56
CA LEU A 27 0.40 2.09 -3.12
C LEU A 27 1.74 2.45 -2.50
N MET A 28 2.35 1.48 -1.83
CA MET A 28 3.61 1.64 -1.13
C MET A 28 4.66 0.69 -1.68
N ASP A 29 5.91 1.12 -1.61
CA ASP A 29 7.05 0.25 -1.85
C ASP A 29 7.47 -0.42 -0.52
N PRO A 30 7.22 -1.73 -0.34
CA PRO A 30 7.57 -2.41 0.91
C PRO A 30 9.08 -2.58 1.08
N ARG A 31 9.89 -2.51 0.01
CA ARG A 31 11.36 -2.57 0.12
C ARG A 31 11.91 -1.34 0.83
N GLY A 32 11.43 -0.15 0.45
CA GLY A 32 11.82 1.11 1.10
C GLY A 32 11.36 1.23 2.55
N LEU A 33 10.23 0.60 2.91
CA LEU A 33 9.64 0.69 4.25
C LEU A 33 10.13 -0.38 5.24
N PHE A 34 10.28 -1.63 4.78
CA PHE A 34 10.55 -2.79 5.63
C PHE A 34 11.85 -3.52 5.26
N GLY A 35 12.51 -3.14 4.17
CA GLY A 35 13.73 -3.81 3.70
C GLY A 35 13.43 -5.13 2.98
N PRO A 36 14.11 -6.24 3.32
CA PRO A 36 14.01 -7.48 2.57
C PRO A 36 12.64 -8.15 2.73
N THR A 37 12.23 -8.92 1.72
CA THR A 37 10.87 -9.50 1.63
C THR A 37 10.43 -10.35 2.82
N ARG A 38 11.37 -10.96 3.56
CA ARG A 38 11.07 -11.72 4.78
C ARG A 38 10.51 -10.87 5.93
N ASP A 39 10.83 -9.58 5.93
CA ASP A 39 10.42 -8.61 6.97
C ASP A 39 9.11 -7.89 6.59
N TRP A 40 8.58 -8.17 5.39
CA TRP A 40 7.34 -7.58 4.93
C TRP A 40 6.15 -8.09 5.77
N PRO A 41 5.20 -7.22 6.12
CA PRO A 41 4.03 -7.63 6.85
C PRO A 41 3.18 -8.61 6.03
N ALA A 42 2.56 -9.58 6.69
CA ALA A 42 1.63 -10.50 6.02
C ALA A 42 0.45 -9.75 5.38
N ALA A 43 -0.03 -10.26 4.24
CA ALA A 43 -1.29 -9.77 3.67
C ALA A 43 -2.45 -10.01 4.66
N GLY A 44 -3.33 -9.03 4.83
CA GLY A 44 -4.40 -9.10 5.83
C GLY A 44 -4.66 -7.77 6.53
N ARG A 45 -5.37 -7.80 7.66
CA ARG A 45 -5.61 -6.60 8.47
C ARG A 45 -4.36 -6.22 9.24
N SER A 46 -4.10 -4.92 9.30
CA SER A 46 -2.97 -4.33 10.02
C SER A 46 -3.37 -2.99 10.62
N GLN A 47 -2.78 -2.69 11.77
CA GLN A 47 -2.98 -1.43 12.49
C GLN A 47 -1.74 -0.52 12.45
N ARG A 48 -0.72 -0.90 11.66
CA ARG A 48 0.54 -0.17 11.51
C ARG A 48 0.44 1.02 10.55
N PHE A 49 -0.73 1.28 10.00
CA PHE A 49 -0.95 2.31 9.00
C PHE A 49 -2.07 3.23 9.45
N ARG A 50 -1.86 4.54 9.26
CA ARG A 50 -2.84 5.57 9.60
C ARG A 50 -3.26 6.29 8.33
N CYS A 51 -4.56 6.30 8.09
CA CYS A 51 -5.17 7.06 7.00
C CYS A 51 -5.35 8.53 7.42
N VAL A 52 -5.33 9.45 6.44
CA VAL A 52 -5.65 10.88 6.63
C VAL A 52 -7.06 11.10 7.17
N CYS A 53 -8.00 10.16 6.98
CA CYS A 53 -9.32 10.20 7.61
C CYS A 53 -9.30 9.96 9.13
N GLY A 54 -8.16 9.57 9.71
CA GLY A 54 -8.01 9.20 11.12
C GLY A 54 -8.12 7.71 11.42
N GLY A 55 -8.52 6.89 10.43
CA GLY A 55 -8.61 5.43 10.57
C GLY A 55 -7.25 4.77 10.79
N ARG A 56 -7.20 3.83 11.74
CA ARG A 56 -5.99 3.03 12.07
C ARG A 56 -6.01 1.62 11.51
N GLU A 57 -7.20 1.09 11.21
CA GLU A 57 -7.33 -0.24 10.63
C GLU A 57 -7.17 -0.15 9.11
N SER A 58 -6.22 -0.92 8.58
CA SER A 58 -5.96 -1.02 7.15
C SER A 58 -5.82 -2.47 6.72
N ARG A 59 -6.12 -2.76 5.46
CA ARG A 59 -5.88 -4.06 4.82
C ARG A 59 -4.70 -3.96 3.89
N ILE A 60 -3.72 -4.84 4.09
CA ILE A 60 -2.56 -5.03 3.25
C ILE A 60 -2.86 -6.10 2.21
N SER A 61 -2.57 -5.81 0.95
CA SER A 61 -2.58 -6.75 -0.16
C SER A 61 -1.33 -6.54 -1.00
N TYR A 62 -0.83 -7.58 -1.68
CA TYR A 62 0.31 -7.45 -2.59
C TYR A 62 -0.15 -7.71 -4.02
N ALA A 63 0.21 -6.81 -4.95
CA ALA A 63 -0.04 -7.03 -6.37
C ALA A 63 1.07 -7.93 -6.95
N ALA A 64 0.67 -9.06 -7.56
CA ALA A 64 1.59 -10.00 -8.22
C ALA A 64 2.00 -9.56 -9.65
N GLY A 65 1.49 -8.42 -10.12
CA GLY A 65 1.64 -7.96 -11.49
C GLY A 65 0.33 -7.35 -11.96
N ALA A 66 0.43 -6.21 -12.66
CA ALA A 66 -0.62 -5.22 -12.89
C ALA A 66 -1.05 -4.47 -11.62
N ALA A 67 -0.77 -3.17 -11.61
CA ALA A 67 -1.36 -2.26 -10.64
C ALA A 67 -2.88 -2.43 -10.66
N PRO A 68 -3.58 -2.42 -9.51
CA PRO A 68 -5.03 -2.39 -9.54
C PRO A 68 -5.46 -1.16 -10.33
N ALA A 69 -6.04 -1.39 -11.50
CA ALA A 69 -6.89 -0.40 -12.12
C ALA A 69 -8.01 -0.09 -11.11
N GLU A 70 -8.47 1.15 -11.07
CA GLU A 70 -9.67 1.54 -10.31
C GLU A 70 -9.51 1.76 -8.80
N ALA A 71 -8.64 2.70 -8.45
CA ALA A 71 -8.98 3.87 -7.63
C ALA A 71 -7.68 4.65 -7.47
N ALA A 72 -7.69 5.94 -7.72
CA ALA A 72 -6.53 6.82 -7.61
C ALA A 72 -5.78 6.53 -6.29
N ALA A 73 -4.70 5.75 -6.38
CA ALA A 73 -3.89 5.43 -5.22
C ALA A 73 -3.23 6.75 -4.82
N ALA A 74 -3.68 7.29 -3.70
CA ALA A 74 -3.13 8.51 -3.15
C ALA A 74 -1.99 8.07 -2.22
N PRO A 75 -0.71 8.18 -2.64
CA PRO A 75 0.42 7.73 -1.83
C PRO A 75 0.48 8.46 -0.48
N ASP A 76 -0.10 9.66 -0.41
CA ASP A 76 -0.16 10.50 0.78
C ASP A 76 -1.42 10.29 1.63
N ALA A 77 -2.36 9.43 1.21
CA ALA A 77 -3.59 9.23 1.99
C ALA A 77 -3.39 8.29 3.19
N ILE A 78 -2.34 7.47 3.19
CA ILE A 78 -2.05 6.52 4.27
C ILE A 78 -0.56 6.53 4.53
N HIS A 79 -0.17 6.67 5.80
CA HIS A 79 1.22 6.64 6.23
C HIS A 79 1.46 5.47 7.18
N LEU A 80 2.71 4.98 7.20
CA LEU A 80 3.15 4.07 8.25
C LEU A 80 3.11 4.85 9.58
N TRP A 81 2.41 4.30 10.57
CA TRP A 81 2.24 4.87 11.89
C TRP A 81 2.70 3.83 12.91
N GLY A 82 3.84 4.10 13.55
CA GLY A 82 4.51 3.24 14.52
C GLY A 82 5.66 3.99 15.15
#